data_AF-A0A3N2N860-F1
#
_entry.id   AF-A0A3N2N860-F1
#
_cell.length_a   1.000
_cell.length_b   1.000
_cell.length_c   1.000
_cell.angle_alpha   90.00
_cell.angle_beta   90.00
_cell.angle_gamma   90.00
#
_symmetry.space_group_name_H-M   'P 1'
#
loop_
_entity.id
_entity.type
_entity.pdbx_description
1 polymer ?
#
loop_
_entity_poly.entity_id
_entity_poly.type
_entity_poly.pdbx_seq_one_letter_code
_entity_poly.pdbx_strand_id
1 'polypeptide(L)'
;MRNKKSIVNGDNIQYDELFKSISNQLIDLIAKSSIWVLPENVSSKAVYPNVKRGEAKNKGKIIDGIRIDDNTYANRAIKEAVSKSIKFESYAVCHIWPKTTYDERYHTLLQNLVLIPRILAALSDYYEDVINVLKYRAYELYGWYPEGVERPIKPDYYPQKWSELIQYTGGEGSITNDAHIDEFEYEEDRDAKEIEKVKSRVLSWIKKPGQLNSRILNLYMTLSRNGNVRVTYSQLKKAFESQYSQDKGKFDGNYNQMKNYGLKNHGKVFTEYPDRSIVLWEPIADYVRRQYSHKI
;
A
#
# COMPACT_ATOMS: atom_id res chain seq x y z
N MET A 1 7.41 37.05 43.04
CA MET A 1 7.21 37.23 41.59
C MET A 1 7.86 36.05 40.86
N ARG A 2 7.10 35.21 40.15
CA ARG A 2 7.69 34.18 39.27
C ARG A 2 8.22 34.88 38.02
N ASN A 3 9.50 34.72 37.71
CA ASN A 3 10.09 35.20 36.47
C ASN A 3 9.31 34.61 35.28
N LYS A 4 8.69 35.47 34.46
CA LYS A 4 8.15 35.07 33.17
C LYS A 4 9.33 34.65 32.29
N LYS A 5 9.39 33.37 31.93
CA LYS A 5 10.33 32.89 30.91
C LYS A 5 9.98 33.59 29.59
N SER A 6 10.97 34.16 28.92
CA SER A 6 10.81 34.61 27.53
C SER A 6 10.57 33.40 26.63
N ILE A 7 9.65 33.53 25.68
CA ILE A 7 9.36 32.52 24.67
C ILE A 7 10.03 32.97 23.38
N VAL A 8 10.88 32.11 22.81
CA VAL A 8 11.43 32.29 21.47
C VAL A 8 10.59 31.43 20.53
N ASN A 9 9.89 32.05 19.58
CA ASN A 9 9.13 31.34 18.56
C ASN A 9 9.92 31.30 17.24
N GLY A 10 10.30 30.10 16.81
CA GLY A 10 11.04 29.89 15.56
C GLY A 10 10.23 30.22 14.31
N ASP A 11 8.89 30.12 14.38
CA ASP A 11 7.99 30.43 13.26
C ASP A 11 8.06 31.91 12.88
N ASN A 12 8.57 32.76 13.76
CA ASN A 12 8.80 34.18 13.47
C ASN A 12 9.78 34.41 12.30
N ILE A 13 10.53 33.38 11.88
CA ILE A 13 11.36 33.44 10.67
C ILE A 13 10.56 33.86 9.43
N GLN A 14 9.26 33.55 9.37
CA GLN A 14 8.39 33.95 8.26
C GLN A 14 8.21 35.47 8.12
N TYR A 15 8.50 36.22 9.17
CA TYR A 15 8.45 37.69 9.16
C TYR A 15 9.80 38.33 8.81
N ASP A 16 10.87 37.54 8.70
CA ASP A 16 12.19 38.01 8.31
C ASP A 16 12.21 38.43 6.83
N GLU A 17 12.86 39.54 6.51
CA GLU A 17 12.90 40.08 5.16
C GLU A 17 13.61 39.14 4.17
N LEU A 18 14.64 38.40 4.62
CA LEU A 18 15.28 37.40 3.77
C LEU A 18 14.32 36.26 3.46
N PHE A 19 13.55 35.79 4.45
CA PHE A 19 12.54 34.76 4.22
C PHE A 19 11.47 35.22 3.24
N LYS A 20 10.94 36.44 3.41
CA LYS A 20 9.97 37.04 2.47
C LYS A 20 10.55 37.14 1.06
N SER A 21 11.83 37.50 0.92
CA SER A 21 12.49 37.63 -0.39
C SER A 21 12.61 36.31 -1.17
N ILE A 22 12.52 35.17 -0.48
CA ILE A 22 12.57 33.83 -1.09
C ILE A 22 11.22 33.11 -1.09
N SER A 23 10.16 33.72 -0.56
CA SER A 23 8.82 33.13 -0.40
C SER A 23 8.31 32.53 -1.72
N ASN A 24 8.29 33.33 -2.79
CA ASN A 24 7.80 32.91 -4.10
C ASN A 24 8.61 31.73 -4.64
N GLN A 25 9.91 31.71 -4.41
CA GLN A 25 10.82 30.63 -4.82
C GLN A 25 10.53 29.33 -4.04
N LEU A 26 10.20 29.42 -2.75
CA LEU A 26 9.75 28.27 -1.96
C LEU A 26 8.43 27.71 -2.47
N ILE A 27 7.48 28.58 -2.82
CA ILE A 27 6.19 28.18 -3.41
C ILE A 27 6.41 27.53 -4.78
N ASP A 28 7.27 28.09 -5.63
CA ASP A 28 7.65 27.51 -6.93
C ASP A 28 8.31 26.13 -6.77
N LEU A 29 9.14 25.95 -5.75
CA LEU A 29 9.74 24.64 -5.44
C LEU A 29 8.66 23.62 -5.04
N ILE A 30 7.69 24.01 -4.22
CA ILE A 30 6.53 23.15 -3.90
C ILE A 30 5.77 22.79 -5.18
N ALA A 31 5.46 23.75 -6.05
CA ALA A 31 4.70 23.49 -7.26
C ALA A 31 5.43 22.55 -8.25
N LYS A 32 6.74 22.73 -8.43
CA LYS A 32 7.55 21.89 -9.33
C LYS A 32 7.80 20.48 -8.80
N SER A 33 7.79 20.30 -7.47
CA SER A 33 8.18 19.04 -6.84
C SER A 33 7.05 18.27 -6.19
N SER A 34 5.87 18.86 -6.03
CA SER A 34 4.70 18.15 -5.51
C SER A 34 4.13 17.20 -6.56
N ILE A 35 3.75 16.01 -6.12
CA ILE A 35 3.12 15.00 -6.96
C ILE A 35 1.66 14.85 -6.55
N TRP A 36 0.80 14.94 -7.55
CA TRP A 36 -0.66 14.95 -7.44
C TRP A 36 -1.25 13.73 -8.16
N VAL A 37 -2.42 13.30 -7.71
CA VAL A 37 -3.18 12.24 -8.38
C VAL A 37 -3.85 12.84 -9.63
N LEU A 38 -3.87 12.09 -10.73
CA LEU A 38 -4.64 12.46 -11.92
C LEU A 38 -6.13 12.66 -11.58
N PRO A 39 -6.81 13.71 -12.06
CA PRO A 39 -8.24 13.96 -11.77
C PRO A 39 -9.15 12.77 -12.11
N GLU A 40 -8.85 12.01 -13.15
CA GLU A 40 -9.59 10.80 -13.53
C GLU A 40 -9.40 9.62 -12.55
N ASN A 41 -8.36 9.66 -11.73
CA ASN A 41 -8.01 8.61 -10.75
C ASN A 41 -8.49 8.93 -9.33
N VAL A 42 -9.10 10.11 -9.08
CA VAL A 42 -9.61 10.44 -7.75
C VAL A 42 -11.03 9.89 -7.56
N SER A 43 -11.33 9.43 -6.34
CA SER A 43 -12.67 8.97 -5.97
C SER A 43 -13.38 10.02 -5.12
N SER A 44 -14.71 10.09 -5.13
CA SER A 44 -15.47 11.05 -4.32
C SER A 44 -15.48 10.75 -2.81
N LYS A 45 -14.86 9.65 -2.38
CA LYS A 45 -14.84 9.19 -0.99
C LYS A 45 -13.41 8.87 -0.53
N ALA A 46 -13.22 8.74 0.77
CA ALA A 46 -11.97 8.23 1.33
C ALA A 46 -11.67 6.82 0.78
N VAL A 47 -10.43 6.59 0.35
CA VAL A 47 -9.98 5.28 -0.17
C VAL A 47 -10.10 4.18 0.87
N TYR A 48 -9.75 4.50 2.12
CA TYR A 48 -9.91 3.65 3.29
C TYR A 48 -10.89 4.32 4.26
N PRO A 49 -12.21 4.06 4.14
CA PRO A 49 -13.18 4.60 5.07
C PRO A 49 -12.94 4.07 6.48
N ASN A 50 -13.42 4.80 7.49
CA ASN A 50 -13.24 4.46 8.90
C ASN A 50 -11.76 4.39 9.33
N VAL A 51 -10.89 5.19 8.73
CA VAL A 51 -9.49 5.35 9.12
C VAL A 51 -9.20 6.83 9.34
N LYS A 52 -8.58 7.19 10.47
CA LYS A 52 -8.13 8.57 10.73
C LYS A 52 -6.80 8.59 11.47
N ARG A 53 -6.11 9.73 11.39
CA ARG A 53 -4.92 9.95 12.21
C ARG A 53 -5.30 9.99 13.69
N GLY A 54 -4.44 9.44 14.54
CA GLY A 54 -4.56 9.62 15.98
C GLY A 54 -3.22 9.51 16.69
N GLU A 55 -3.27 9.33 18.01
CA GLU A 55 -2.06 9.21 18.81
C GLU A 55 -1.27 7.95 18.46
N ALA A 56 0.05 8.07 18.36
CA ALA A 56 0.94 6.96 18.00
C ALA A 56 0.76 5.71 18.90
N LYS A 57 0.46 5.91 20.19
CA LYS A 57 0.20 4.82 21.16
C LYS A 57 -1.06 3.99 20.85
N ASN A 58 -1.93 4.52 20.00
CA ASN A 58 -3.18 3.89 19.59
C ASN A 58 -3.16 3.40 18.14
N LYS A 59 -2.04 3.53 17.42
CA LYS A 59 -1.90 3.02 16.06
C LYS A 59 -2.41 1.58 15.94
N GLY A 60 -3.23 1.33 14.93
CA GLY A 60 -3.82 0.02 14.63
C GLY A 60 -5.05 -0.34 15.47
N LYS A 61 -5.33 0.37 16.57
CA LYS A 61 -6.53 0.15 17.36
C LYS A 61 -7.75 0.68 16.63
N ILE A 62 -8.89 0.03 16.87
CA ILE A 62 -10.21 0.50 16.44
C ILE A 62 -10.89 1.13 17.65
N ILE A 63 -11.29 2.39 17.52
CA ILE A 63 -12.01 3.17 18.54
C ILE A 63 -13.27 3.70 17.89
N ASP A 64 -14.43 3.37 18.44
CA ASP A 64 -15.75 3.74 17.90
C ASP A 64 -15.93 3.37 16.42
N GLY A 65 -15.42 2.19 16.04
CA GLY A 65 -15.48 1.69 14.65
C GLY A 65 -14.46 2.34 13.69
N ILE A 66 -13.62 3.26 14.18
CA ILE A 66 -12.60 3.96 13.38
C ILE A 66 -11.20 3.46 13.76
N ARG A 67 -10.43 3.03 12.76
CA ARG A 67 -9.02 2.66 12.90
C ARG A 67 -8.15 3.90 13.08
N ILE A 68 -7.25 3.85 14.06
CA ILE A 68 -6.25 4.89 14.29
C ILE A 68 -4.99 4.62 13.46
N ASP A 69 -4.63 5.59 12.61
CA ASP A 69 -3.48 5.56 11.71
C ASP A 69 -2.40 6.58 12.10
N ASP A 70 -1.17 6.35 11.64
CA ASP A 70 -0.03 7.26 11.74
C ASP A 70 0.38 7.83 10.36
N ASN A 71 -0.59 7.94 9.45
CA ASN A 71 -0.47 8.23 8.02
C ASN A 71 -0.01 7.06 7.14
N THR A 72 0.07 5.82 7.65
CA THR A 72 0.39 4.65 6.82
C THR A 72 -0.63 4.48 5.70
N TYR A 73 -1.93 4.60 5.99
CA TYR A 73 -3.01 4.42 5.01
C TYR A 73 -3.13 5.61 4.06
N ALA A 74 -2.97 6.83 4.55
CA ALA A 74 -2.90 8.02 3.69
C ALA A 74 -1.74 7.91 2.68
N ASN A 75 -0.56 7.44 3.13
CA ASN A 75 0.61 7.25 2.28
C ASN A 75 0.36 6.21 1.18
N ARG A 76 -0.25 5.08 1.56
CA ARG A 76 -0.62 4.00 0.63
C ARG A 76 -1.64 4.48 -0.40
N ALA A 77 -2.71 5.16 0.04
CA ALA A 77 -3.79 5.64 -0.80
C ALA A 77 -3.26 6.51 -1.96
N ILE A 78 -2.48 7.56 -1.65
CA ILE A 78 -1.98 8.45 -2.70
C ILE A 78 -0.95 7.78 -3.61
N LYS A 79 0.00 7.00 -3.06
CA LYS A 79 1.05 6.38 -3.88
C LYS A 79 0.48 5.36 -4.85
N GLU A 80 -0.45 4.53 -4.41
CA GLU A 80 -1.11 3.56 -5.29
C GLU A 80 -1.97 4.25 -6.36
N ALA A 81 -2.62 5.37 -6.02
CA ALA A 81 -3.43 6.16 -6.96
C ALA A 81 -2.58 6.91 -8.00
N VAL A 82 -1.37 7.34 -7.63
CA VAL A 82 -0.40 7.92 -8.58
C VAL A 82 0.20 6.82 -9.46
N SER A 83 0.80 5.79 -8.86
CA SER A 83 1.33 4.63 -9.59
C SER A 83 1.75 3.50 -8.66
N LYS A 84 1.27 2.28 -8.96
CA LYS A 84 1.70 1.05 -8.27
C LYS A 84 3.09 0.56 -8.71
N SER A 85 3.63 1.05 -9.82
CA SER A 85 4.92 0.63 -10.37
C SER A 85 6.08 1.54 -9.98
N ILE A 86 5.80 2.69 -9.37
CA ILE A 86 6.82 3.67 -8.98
C ILE A 86 7.08 3.58 -7.48
N LYS A 87 8.36 3.51 -7.11
CA LYS A 87 8.80 3.67 -5.74
C LYS A 87 9.05 5.16 -5.46
N PHE A 88 8.36 5.70 -4.46
CA PHE A 88 8.51 7.09 -4.03
C PHE A 88 9.45 7.17 -2.83
N GLU A 89 10.69 7.60 -3.06
CA GLU A 89 11.71 7.79 -2.03
C GLU A 89 11.76 9.26 -1.57
N SER A 90 11.93 9.49 -0.27
CA SER A 90 12.06 10.84 0.30
C SER A 90 10.87 11.78 0.06
N TYR A 91 9.67 11.25 -0.20
CA TYR A 91 8.41 11.99 -0.19
C TYR A 91 7.64 11.79 1.12
N ALA A 92 7.05 12.86 1.62
CA ALA A 92 6.04 12.84 2.68
C ALA A 92 4.65 12.91 2.03
N VAL A 93 3.67 12.23 2.64
CA VAL A 93 2.26 12.46 2.36
C VAL A 93 1.79 13.59 3.26
N CYS A 94 1.19 14.61 2.66
CA CYS A 94 0.69 15.79 3.34
C CYS A 94 -0.81 15.92 3.09
N HIS A 95 -1.55 16.28 4.15
CA HIS A 95 -2.96 16.65 4.07
C HIS A 95 -3.05 18.14 3.73
N ILE A 96 -3.80 18.49 2.69
CA ILE A 96 -3.79 19.85 2.14
C ILE A 96 -4.55 20.81 3.05
N TRP A 97 -5.64 20.36 3.66
CA TRP A 97 -6.39 21.17 4.63
C TRP A 97 -5.97 20.81 6.06
N PRO A 98 -5.53 21.79 6.88
CA PRO A 98 -5.15 21.54 8.27
C PRO A 98 -6.25 20.84 9.07
N LYS A 99 -5.84 19.96 10.00
CA LYS A 99 -6.72 19.18 10.90
C LYS A 99 -7.62 18.13 10.24
N THR A 100 -7.83 18.16 8.93
CA THR A 100 -8.65 17.14 8.22
C THR A 100 -8.11 15.73 8.34
N THR A 101 -6.82 15.57 8.65
CA THR A 101 -6.20 14.26 8.94
C THR A 101 -6.85 13.51 10.11
N TYR A 102 -7.53 14.23 11.02
CA TYR A 102 -8.23 13.66 12.18
C TYR A 102 -9.73 13.39 11.91
N ASP A 103 -10.17 13.55 10.66
CA ASP A 103 -11.54 13.26 10.20
C ASP A 103 -11.45 12.10 9.19
N GLU A 104 -12.13 10.99 9.49
CA GLU A 104 -12.11 9.77 8.67
C GLU A 104 -12.68 9.97 7.27
N ARG A 105 -13.50 11.00 7.07
CA ARG A 105 -14.04 11.36 5.74
C ARG A 105 -12.95 11.91 4.82
N TYR A 106 -11.88 12.49 5.39
CA TYR A 106 -10.86 13.25 4.66
C TYR A 106 -9.45 12.68 4.78
N HIS A 107 -9.19 11.84 5.78
CA HIS A 107 -7.85 11.33 6.08
C HIS A 107 -7.19 10.58 4.92
N THR A 108 -7.95 9.77 4.17
CA THR A 108 -7.45 9.05 2.98
C THR A 108 -8.17 9.48 1.70
N LEU A 109 -8.71 10.70 1.67
CA LEU A 109 -9.38 11.24 0.49
C LEU A 109 -8.34 11.82 -0.47
N LEU A 110 -8.28 11.31 -1.70
CA LEU A 110 -7.19 11.63 -2.64
C LEU A 110 -7.10 13.11 -2.99
N GLN A 111 -8.24 13.80 -3.08
CA GLN A 111 -8.31 15.25 -3.34
C GLN A 111 -7.70 16.10 -2.20
N ASN A 112 -7.55 15.52 -1.01
CA ASN A 112 -6.98 16.16 0.17
C ASN A 112 -5.51 15.76 0.40
N LEU A 113 -4.91 14.99 -0.50
CA LEU A 113 -3.55 14.47 -0.33
C LEU A 113 -2.63 14.98 -1.42
N VAL A 114 -1.38 15.24 -1.04
CA VAL A 114 -0.29 15.56 -1.96
C VAL A 114 0.99 14.91 -1.46
N LEU A 115 1.86 14.47 -2.38
CA LEU A 115 3.21 14.04 -2.04
C LEU A 115 4.16 15.22 -2.19
N ILE A 116 4.88 15.56 -1.13
CA ILE A 116 5.86 16.66 -1.10
C ILE A 116 7.23 16.11 -0.71
N PRO A 117 8.34 16.55 -1.32
CA PRO A 117 9.66 16.15 -0.87
C PRO A 117 9.82 16.41 0.64
N ARG A 118 10.36 15.45 1.37
CA ARG A 118 10.43 15.47 2.83
C ARG A 118 11.12 16.72 3.38
N ILE A 119 12.10 17.25 2.66
CA ILE A 119 12.82 18.48 3.03
C ILE A 119 11.93 19.74 2.98
N LEU A 120 10.87 19.72 2.17
CA LEU A 120 9.93 20.84 2.00
C LEU A 120 8.61 20.62 2.76
N ALA A 121 8.32 19.40 3.21
CA ALA A 121 7.02 19.02 3.76
C ALA A 121 6.56 19.87 4.96
N ALA A 122 7.48 20.38 5.77
CA ALA A 122 7.12 21.26 6.88
C ALA A 122 6.44 22.55 6.41
N LEU A 123 6.75 23.04 5.20
CA LEU A 123 6.12 24.25 4.67
C LEU A 123 4.61 24.07 4.48
N SER A 124 4.12 22.87 4.20
CA SER A 124 2.67 22.64 4.04
C SER A 124 1.91 22.55 5.37
N ASP A 125 2.61 22.51 6.51
CA ASP A 125 1.98 22.53 7.84
C ASP A 125 2.10 23.89 8.52
N TYR A 126 3.17 24.65 8.23
CA TYR A 126 3.53 25.84 9.01
C TYR A 126 3.59 27.14 8.20
N TYR A 127 3.66 27.08 6.86
CA TYR A 127 3.78 28.29 6.05
C TYR A 127 2.49 28.58 5.27
N GLU A 128 1.75 29.61 5.72
CA GLU A 128 0.39 29.93 5.26
C GLU A 128 0.29 30.13 3.75
N ASP A 129 1.27 30.76 3.10
CA ASP A 129 1.24 30.98 1.66
C ASP A 129 1.33 29.67 0.87
N VAL A 130 2.16 28.72 1.35
CA VAL A 130 2.23 27.38 0.76
C VAL A 130 0.93 26.61 0.98
N ILE A 131 0.34 26.69 2.18
CA ILE A 131 -0.95 26.07 2.49
C ILE A 131 -2.03 26.59 1.53
N ASN A 132 -2.11 27.91 1.33
CA ASN A 132 -3.14 28.51 0.48
C ASN A 132 -2.95 28.19 -1.00
N VAL A 133 -1.71 28.14 -1.49
CA VAL A 133 -1.42 27.68 -2.85
C VAL A 133 -1.80 26.21 -3.06
N LEU A 134 -1.52 25.33 -2.09
CA LEU A 134 -1.91 23.92 -2.17
C LEU A 134 -3.43 23.73 -2.14
N LYS A 135 -4.15 24.47 -1.27
CA LYS A 135 -5.63 24.45 -1.24
C LYS A 135 -6.22 24.89 -2.57
N TYR A 136 -5.73 26.00 -3.14
CA TYR A 136 -6.23 26.49 -4.43
C TYR A 136 -5.88 25.52 -5.56
N ARG A 137 -4.69 24.90 -5.56
CA ARG A 137 -4.32 23.88 -6.55
C ARG A 137 -5.22 22.65 -6.50
N ALA A 138 -5.52 22.15 -5.31
CA ALA A 138 -6.45 21.04 -5.12
C ALA A 138 -7.85 21.36 -5.66
N TYR A 139 -8.32 22.58 -5.38
CA TYR A 139 -9.58 23.07 -5.92
C TYR A 139 -9.56 23.22 -7.45
N GLU A 140 -8.46 23.73 -8.02
CA GLU A 140 -8.28 23.85 -9.47
C GLU A 140 -8.28 22.47 -10.17
N LEU A 141 -7.65 21.46 -9.56
CA LEU A 141 -7.57 20.12 -10.13
C LEU A 141 -8.85 19.32 -9.97
N TYR A 142 -9.53 19.43 -8.83
CA TYR A 142 -10.58 18.49 -8.44
C TYR A 142 -11.94 19.14 -8.19
N GLY A 143 -12.01 20.47 -8.17
CA GLY A 143 -13.21 21.21 -7.77
C GLY A 143 -13.62 20.97 -6.31
N TRP A 144 -12.72 20.40 -5.49
CA TRP A 144 -13.03 19.89 -4.16
C TRP A 144 -12.44 20.76 -3.04
N TYR A 145 -13.16 20.84 -1.93
CA TYR A 145 -12.73 21.37 -0.63
C TYR A 145 -13.60 20.74 0.49
N PRO A 146 -13.14 20.71 1.76
CA PRO A 146 -13.89 20.10 2.85
C PRO A 146 -15.24 20.78 3.11
N GLU A 147 -16.20 20.01 3.62
CA GLU A 147 -17.51 20.52 4.00
C GLU A 147 -17.39 21.54 5.15
N GLY A 148 -18.16 22.63 5.08
CA GLY A 148 -18.14 23.69 6.09
C GLY A 148 -16.90 24.60 6.04
N VAL A 149 -16.00 24.39 5.07
CA VAL A 149 -14.87 25.30 4.80
C VAL A 149 -15.22 26.18 3.61
N GLU A 150 -14.78 27.44 3.63
CA GLU A 150 -14.95 28.34 2.49
C GLU A 150 -14.15 27.85 1.28
N ARG A 151 -14.71 28.11 0.09
CA ARG A 151 -14.01 27.86 -1.17
C ARG A 151 -12.68 28.61 -1.17
N PRO A 152 -11.54 27.95 -1.53
CA PRO A 152 -10.25 28.63 -1.53
C PRO A 152 -10.19 29.74 -2.57
N ILE A 153 -9.62 30.87 -2.15
CA ILE A 153 -9.37 32.04 -3.01
C ILE A 153 -7.99 31.86 -3.67
N LYS A 154 -7.86 32.28 -4.94
CA LYS A 154 -6.58 32.27 -5.63
C LYS A 154 -5.60 33.20 -4.90
N PRO A 155 -4.43 32.71 -4.43
CA PRO A 155 -3.45 33.56 -3.77
C PRO A 155 -2.85 34.60 -4.73
N ASP A 156 -2.37 35.72 -4.17
CA ASP A 156 -1.75 36.82 -4.94
C ASP A 156 -0.60 36.31 -5.81
N TYR A 157 0.25 35.45 -5.23
CA TYR A 157 1.25 34.69 -5.97
C TYR A 157 0.79 33.25 -6.18
N TYR A 158 0.65 32.86 -7.45
CA TYR A 158 0.33 31.49 -7.84
C TYR A 158 1.30 30.98 -8.92
N PRO A 159 1.97 29.83 -8.72
CA PRO A 159 2.92 29.29 -9.68
C PRO A 159 2.32 29.06 -11.05
N GLN A 160 3.05 29.47 -12.09
CA GLN A 160 2.64 29.26 -13.49
C GLN A 160 2.95 27.85 -14.00
N LYS A 161 3.88 27.15 -13.33
CA LYS A 161 4.33 25.81 -13.72
C LYS A 161 4.26 24.88 -12.53
N TRP A 162 3.47 23.83 -12.69
CA TRP A 162 3.37 22.71 -11.77
C TRP A 162 4.09 21.51 -12.35
N SER A 163 4.50 20.58 -11.49
CA SER A 163 4.99 19.26 -11.92
C SER A 163 3.96 18.60 -12.84
N GLU A 164 4.44 17.92 -13.88
CA GLU A 164 3.56 17.15 -14.75
C GLU A 164 2.94 16.00 -13.97
N LEU A 165 1.65 15.76 -14.20
CA LEU A 165 0.96 14.63 -13.60
C LEU A 165 1.51 13.35 -14.20
N ILE A 166 1.87 12.40 -13.35
CA ILE A 166 2.44 11.12 -13.77
C ILE A 166 1.34 10.31 -14.48
N GLN A 167 1.45 10.18 -15.79
CA GLN A 167 0.57 9.33 -16.60
C GLN A 167 1.08 7.89 -16.55
N TYR A 168 0.24 6.96 -16.07
CA TYR A 168 0.55 5.54 -16.16
C TYR A 168 0.20 5.02 -17.56
N THR A 169 1.21 4.75 -18.37
CA THR A 169 1.07 3.92 -19.58
C THR A 169 1.28 2.47 -19.16
N GLY A 170 0.24 1.65 -19.33
CA GLY A 170 0.20 0.25 -18.87
C GLY A 170 1.41 -0.57 -19.34
N GLY A 171 2.43 -0.67 -18.49
CA GLY A 171 3.51 -1.62 -18.61
C GLY A 171 3.31 -2.74 -17.60
N GLU A 172 3.29 -3.98 -18.08
CA GLU A 172 3.29 -5.23 -17.30
C GLU A 172 4.59 -5.35 -16.47
N GLY A 173 4.76 -4.48 -15.49
CA GLY A 173 5.79 -4.57 -14.48
C GLY A 173 5.35 -5.57 -13.42
N SER A 174 6.11 -6.65 -13.28
CA SER A 174 5.98 -7.63 -12.20
C SER A 174 5.78 -6.93 -10.85
N ILE A 175 4.55 -6.99 -10.34
CA ILE A 175 4.17 -6.49 -9.02
C ILE A 175 4.95 -7.29 -7.98
N THR A 176 6.04 -6.73 -7.46
CA THR A 176 6.62 -7.20 -6.21
C THR A 176 5.70 -6.71 -5.11
N ASN A 177 4.88 -7.62 -4.58
CA ASN A 177 3.97 -7.42 -3.45
C ASN A 177 4.72 -7.13 -2.13
N ASP A 178 5.61 -6.14 -2.11
CA ASP A 178 6.19 -5.57 -0.89
C ASP A 178 5.37 -4.36 -0.44
N ALA A 179 4.04 -4.45 -0.58
CA ALA A 179 3.18 -3.60 0.24
C ALA A 179 3.43 -4.01 1.69
N HIS A 180 3.80 -3.05 2.53
CA HIS A 180 3.68 -3.16 3.98
C HIS A 180 2.20 -3.38 4.31
N ILE A 181 1.73 -4.63 4.19
CA ILE A 181 0.44 -5.04 4.70
C ILE A 181 0.61 -5.01 6.22
N ASP A 182 -0.16 -4.15 6.88
CA ASP A 182 -0.30 -4.14 8.32
C ASP A 182 -0.71 -5.55 8.78
N GLU A 183 0.04 -6.16 9.71
CA GLU A 183 -0.26 -7.50 10.25
C GLU A 183 -1.70 -7.58 10.75
N PHE A 184 -2.26 -6.47 11.24
CA PHE A 184 -3.63 -6.41 11.70
C PHE A 184 -4.64 -6.50 10.53
N GLU A 185 -4.37 -5.81 9.42
CA GLU A 185 -5.21 -5.88 8.21
C GLU A 185 -5.14 -7.28 7.59
N TYR A 186 -3.99 -7.96 7.71
CA TYR A 186 -3.85 -9.34 7.25
C TYR A 186 -4.69 -10.30 8.07
N GLU A 187 -4.73 -10.17 9.39
CA GLU A 187 -5.53 -11.09 10.22
C GLU A 187 -7.04 -10.90 10.06
N GLU A 188 -7.54 -9.68 9.82
CA GLU A 188 -8.98 -9.42 9.61
C GLU A 188 -9.56 -10.12 8.36
N ASP A 189 -8.78 -10.21 7.28
CA ASP A 189 -9.21 -10.80 6.00
C ASP A 189 -8.20 -11.82 5.47
N ARG A 190 -7.65 -12.61 6.39
CA ARG A 190 -6.52 -13.51 6.15
C ARG A 190 -6.79 -14.48 5.01
N ASP A 191 -7.98 -15.06 5.01
CA ASP A 191 -8.35 -16.08 4.03
C ASP A 191 -8.57 -15.49 2.64
N ALA A 192 -9.28 -14.36 2.48
CA ALA A 192 -9.45 -13.77 1.14
C ALA A 192 -8.12 -13.28 0.56
N LYS A 193 -7.24 -12.72 1.40
CA LYS A 193 -5.89 -12.31 0.99
C LYS A 193 -5.03 -13.49 0.57
N GLU A 194 -5.09 -14.62 1.29
CA GLU A 194 -4.42 -15.85 0.87
C GLU A 194 -5.02 -16.42 -0.42
N ILE A 195 -6.35 -16.40 -0.58
CA ILE A 195 -7.03 -16.86 -1.80
C ILE A 195 -6.53 -16.08 -3.02
N GLU A 196 -6.53 -14.75 -2.98
CA GLU A 196 -6.06 -13.90 -4.09
C GLU A 196 -4.56 -14.11 -4.36
N LYS A 197 -3.76 -14.22 -3.30
CA LYS A 197 -2.32 -14.53 -3.41
C LYS A 197 -2.09 -15.86 -4.12
N VAL A 198 -2.83 -16.91 -3.76
CA VAL A 198 -2.70 -18.24 -4.38
C VAL A 198 -3.18 -18.22 -5.83
N LYS A 199 -4.33 -17.60 -6.13
CA LYS A 199 -4.84 -17.48 -7.51
C LYS A 199 -3.81 -16.84 -8.44
N SER A 200 -3.24 -15.71 -8.03
CA SER A 200 -2.21 -15.01 -8.80
C SER A 200 -0.96 -15.88 -9.02
N ARG A 201 -0.51 -16.58 -7.97
CA ARG A 201 0.74 -17.36 -8.02
C ARG A 201 0.61 -18.67 -8.78
N VAL A 202 -0.51 -19.37 -8.68
CA VAL A 202 -0.76 -20.63 -9.41
C VAL A 202 -0.65 -20.41 -10.92
N LEU A 203 -1.21 -19.31 -11.44
CA LEU A 203 -1.05 -18.94 -12.86
C LEU A 203 0.42 -18.74 -13.24
N SER A 204 1.21 -18.09 -12.38
CA SER A 204 2.65 -17.89 -12.59
C SER A 204 3.44 -19.21 -12.51
N TRP A 205 3.13 -20.07 -11.54
CA TRP A 205 3.78 -21.37 -11.35
C TRP A 205 3.53 -22.31 -12.52
N ILE A 206 2.34 -22.29 -13.11
CA ILE A 206 2.01 -23.05 -14.32
C ILE A 206 2.86 -22.63 -15.51
N LYS A 207 3.15 -21.33 -15.64
CA LYS A 207 4.04 -20.75 -16.67
C LYS A 207 5.52 -20.97 -16.37
N LYS A 208 5.90 -21.15 -15.10
CA LYS A 208 7.29 -21.29 -14.62
C LYS A 208 7.50 -22.62 -13.88
N PRO A 209 7.44 -23.76 -14.57
CA PRO A 209 7.50 -25.10 -13.95
C PRO A 209 8.85 -25.42 -13.27
N GLY A 210 9.88 -24.59 -13.47
CA GLY A 210 11.19 -24.74 -12.82
C GLY A 210 11.23 -24.29 -11.36
N GLN A 211 10.28 -23.47 -10.89
CA GLN A 211 10.27 -22.99 -9.51
C GLN A 211 9.97 -24.12 -8.51
N LEU A 212 10.59 -24.10 -7.34
CA LEU A 212 10.46 -25.17 -6.33
C LEU A 212 9.00 -25.40 -5.90
N ASN A 213 8.27 -24.32 -5.60
CA ASN A 213 6.83 -24.36 -5.29
C ASN A 213 5.98 -24.90 -6.44
N SER A 214 6.27 -24.50 -7.68
CA SER A 214 5.61 -25.04 -8.88
C SER A 214 5.84 -26.55 -9.01
N ARG A 215 7.09 -27.00 -8.85
CA ARG A 215 7.44 -28.43 -8.89
C ARG A 215 6.72 -29.23 -7.81
N ILE A 216 6.66 -28.71 -6.57
CA ILE A 216 5.92 -29.34 -5.47
C ILE A 216 4.44 -29.47 -5.82
N LEU A 217 3.81 -28.38 -6.29
CA LEU A 217 2.39 -28.41 -6.67
C LEU A 217 2.14 -29.37 -7.82
N ASN A 218 2.88 -29.26 -8.92
CA ASN A 218 2.74 -30.15 -10.08
C ASN A 218 2.83 -31.62 -9.67
N LEU A 219 3.83 -31.97 -8.85
CA LEU A 219 4.02 -33.33 -8.39
C LEU A 219 2.89 -33.81 -7.48
N TYR A 220 2.41 -32.95 -6.58
CA TYR A 220 1.21 -33.25 -5.80
C TYR A 220 0.01 -33.51 -6.69
N MET A 221 -0.24 -32.65 -7.70
CA MET A 221 -1.37 -32.79 -8.60
C MET A 221 -1.30 -34.10 -9.39
N THR A 222 -0.12 -34.54 -9.81
CA THR A 222 0.10 -35.84 -10.45
C THR A 222 -0.17 -37.00 -9.47
N LEU A 223 0.47 -37.01 -8.29
CA LEU A 223 0.35 -38.10 -7.32
C LEU A 223 -1.08 -38.25 -6.78
N SER A 224 -1.75 -37.14 -6.56
CA SER A 224 -3.12 -37.11 -6.06
C SER A 224 -4.17 -37.30 -7.15
N ARG A 225 -3.77 -37.45 -8.43
CA ARG A 225 -4.69 -37.47 -9.58
C ARG A 225 -5.69 -36.31 -9.52
N ASN A 226 -5.15 -35.10 -9.47
CA ASN A 226 -5.90 -33.85 -9.35
C ASN A 226 -6.72 -33.74 -8.04
N GLY A 227 -6.18 -34.25 -6.92
CA GLY A 227 -6.80 -34.18 -5.60
C GLY A 227 -7.84 -35.28 -5.30
N ASN A 228 -7.94 -36.32 -6.14
CA ASN A 228 -8.87 -37.44 -5.97
C ASN A 228 -8.28 -38.61 -5.16
N VAL A 229 -6.95 -38.68 -5.06
CA VAL A 229 -6.23 -39.72 -4.34
C VAL A 229 -5.48 -39.09 -3.18
N ARG A 230 -5.54 -39.79 -2.03
CA ARG A 230 -4.82 -39.40 -0.82
C ARG A 230 -3.31 -39.46 -1.05
N VAL A 231 -2.63 -38.35 -0.76
CA VAL A 231 -1.17 -38.24 -0.79
C VAL A 231 -0.68 -37.84 0.60
N THR A 232 0.39 -38.44 1.07
CA THR A 232 1.05 -38.07 2.32
C THR A 232 2.27 -37.19 2.07
N TYR A 233 2.68 -36.43 3.10
CA TYR A 233 3.92 -35.66 3.09
C TYR A 233 5.14 -36.50 2.71
N SER A 234 5.28 -37.70 3.27
CA SER A 234 6.42 -38.58 2.99
C SER A 234 6.44 -39.05 1.54
N GLN A 235 5.27 -39.36 0.95
CA GLN A 235 5.17 -39.72 -0.46
C GLN A 235 5.55 -38.56 -1.37
N LEU A 236 5.02 -37.36 -1.11
CA LEU A 236 5.31 -36.18 -1.91
C LEU A 236 6.79 -35.78 -1.81
N LYS A 237 7.36 -35.79 -0.60
CA LYS A 237 8.79 -35.49 -0.37
C LYS A 237 9.69 -36.50 -1.08
N LYS A 238 9.43 -37.80 -0.90
CA LYS A 238 10.22 -38.86 -1.55
C LYS A 238 10.18 -38.72 -3.07
N ALA A 239 9.00 -38.48 -3.64
CA ALA A 239 8.85 -38.27 -5.07
C ALA A 239 9.61 -37.00 -5.53
N PHE A 240 9.55 -35.91 -4.77
CA PHE A 240 10.25 -34.67 -5.09
C PHE A 240 11.77 -34.86 -5.09
N GLU A 241 12.32 -35.45 -4.03
CA GLU A 241 13.76 -35.68 -3.91
C GLU A 241 14.28 -36.70 -4.94
N SER A 242 13.43 -37.63 -5.37
CA SER A 242 13.77 -38.58 -6.44
C SER A 242 13.76 -37.91 -7.82
N GLN A 243 12.78 -37.05 -8.11
CA GLN A 243 12.62 -36.42 -9.43
C GLN A 243 13.54 -35.20 -9.61
N TYR A 244 13.85 -34.51 -8.51
CA TYR A 244 14.63 -33.27 -8.50
C TYR A 244 15.83 -33.40 -7.57
N SER A 245 16.71 -34.36 -7.87
CA SER A 245 17.88 -34.70 -7.05
C SER A 245 18.80 -33.49 -6.80
N GLN A 246 18.91 -32.57 -7.77
CA GLN A 246 19.68 -31.32 -7.64
C GLN A 246 19.10 -30.33 -6.60
N ASP A 247 17.85 -30.53 -6.16
CA ASP A 247 17.16 -29.69 -5.19
C ASP A 247 16.85 -30.43 -3.88
N LYS A 248 17.54 -31.54 -3.63
CA LYS A 248 17.45 -32.31 -2.39
C LYS A 248 17.68 -31.39 -1.18
N GLY A 249 16.84 -31.55 -0.15
CA GLY A 249 16.86 -30.71 1.05
C GLY A 249 16.12 -29.37 0.94
N LYS A 250 15.69 -28.94 -0.27
CA LYS A 250 14.92 -27.69 -0.42
C LYS A 250 13.40 -27.86 -0.29
N PHE A 251 12.92 -29.10 -0.21
CA PHE A 251 11.49 -29.42 -0.14
C PHE A 251 10.82 -28.79 1.09
N ASP A 252 11.38 -29.00 2.29
CA ASP A 252 10.71 -28.69 3.55
C ASP A 252 10.40 -27.19 3.72
N GLY A 253 11.39 -26.34 3.43
CA GLY A 253 11.21 -24.89 3.51
C GLY A 253 10.13 -24.38 2.56
N ASN A 254 10.13 -24.86 1.32
CA ASN A 254 9.15 -24.44 0.31
C ASN A 254 7.76 -25.00 0.61
N TYR A 255 7.66 -26.26 1.01
CA TYR A 255 6.41 -26.90 1.40
C TYR A 255 5.77 -26.19 2.60
N ASN A 256 6.55 -25.86 3.63
CA ASN A 256 6.05 -25.11 4.79
C ASN A 256 5.50 -23.73 4.40
N GLN A 257 6.17 -23.02 3.48
CA GLN A 257 5.67 -21.76 2.94
C GLN A 257 4.38 -21.89 2.12
N MET A 258 4.06 -23.10 1.63
CA MET A 258 2.82 -23.40 0.91
C MET A 258 1.71 -23.96 1.81
N LYS A 259 2.03 -24.32 3.07
CA LYS A 259 1.06 -24.87 4.03
C LYS A 259 0.61 -23.84 5.06
N ASN A 260 1.52 -22.95 5.47
CA ASN A 260 1.27 -21.99 6.54
C ASN A 260 0.79 -20.66 5.96
N TYR A 261 0.05 -19.90 6.77
CA TYR A 261 -0.22 -18.49 6.52
C TYR A 261 1.06 -17.65 6.67
N GLY A 262 1.09 -16.49 6.03
CA GLY A 262 2.16 -15.52 6.22
C GLY A 262 2.22 -14.49 5.11
N LEU A 263 2.50 -13.24 5.46
CA LEU A 263 2.60 -12.14 4.50
C LEU A 263 3.60 -12.41 3.37
N LYS A 264 4.77 -12.96 3.73
CA LYS A 264 5.90 -13.21 2.82
C LYS A 264 6.01 -14.67 2.33
N ASN A 265 5.03 -15.52 2.64
CA ASN A 265 5.04 -16.94 2.31
C ASN A 265 4.80 -17.21 0.81
N HIS A 266 4.62 -18.49 0.42
CA HIS A 266 4.27 -18.88 -0.94
C HIS A 266 2.77 -18.78 -1.29
N GLY A 267 1.92 -18.47 -0.31
CA GLY A 267 0.47 -18.62 -0.36
C GLY A 267 0.08 -19.97 0.23
N LYS A 268 -0.97 -20.02 1.04
CA LYS A 268 -1.49 -21.27 1.60
C LYS A 268 -2.23 -22.08 0.54
N VAL A 269 -1.59 -23.13 0.04
CA VAL A 269 -2.11 -24.05 -0.97
C VAL A 269 -2.52 -25.37 -0.34
N PHE A 270 -1.84 -25.80 0.72
CA PHE A 270 -2.04 -27.11 1.33
C PHE A 270 -2.66 -27.03 2.72
N THR A 271 -3.43 -28.07 3.03
CA THR A 271 -3.78 -28.45 4.39
C THR A 271 -3.16 -29.82 4.67
N GLU A 272 -2.46 -29.93 5.80
CA GLU A 272 -1.87 -31.18 6.27
C GLU A 272 -2.60 -31.62 7.54
N TYR A 273 -3.12 -32.84 7.53
CA TYR A 273 -3.81 -33.43 8.68
C TYR A 273 -2.83 -34.12 9.64
N PRO A 274 -3.25 -34.44 10.89
CA PRO A 274 -2.38 -35.07 11.89
C PRO A 274 -1.71 -36.37 11.42
N ASP A 275 -2.38 -37.12 10.55
CA ASP A 275 -1.86 -38.35 9.94
C ASP A 275 -0.90 -38.12 8.75
N ARG A 276 -0.44 -36.87 8.58
CA ARG A 276 0.48 -36.42 7.52
C ARG A 276 -0.11 -36.52 6.11
N SER A 277 -1.42 -36.73 5.96
CA SER A 277 -2.10 -36.60 4.68
C SER A 277 -2.21 -35.13 4.25
N ILE A 278 -2.06 -34.89 2.95
CA ILE A 278 -2.04 -33.56 2.34
C ILE A 278 -3.22 -33.45 1.39
N VAL A 279 -3.99 -32.39 1.55
CA VAL A 279 -5.05 -31.97 0.62
C VAL A 279 -4.82 -30.54 0.15
N LEU A 280 -5.41 -30.18 -0.99
CA LEU A 280 -5.55 -28.77 -1.35
C LEU A 280 -6.38 -28.06 -0.27
N TRP A 281 -5.97 -26.84 0.08
CA TRP A 281 -6.73 -26.01 0.99
C TRP A 281 -8.10 -25.69 0.39
N GLU A 282 -9.15 -26.03 1.14
CA GLU A 282 -10.53 -26.11 0.64
C GLU A 282 -11.00 -24.82 -0.10
N PRO A 283 -10.74 -23.60 0.41
CA PRO A 283 -11.20 -22.37 -0.24
C PRO A 283 -10.64 -22.12 -1.64
N ILE A 284 -9.51 -22.76 -2.01
CA ILE A 284 -8.87 -22.61 -3.32
C ILE A 284 -8.83 -23.90 -4.14
N ALA A 285 -9.30 -25.02 -3.57
CA ALA A 285 -9.06 -26.35 -4.14
C ALA A 285 -9.63 -26.47 -5.55
N ASP A 286 -10.88 -26.06 -5.75
CA ASP A 286 -11.55 -26.14 -7.04
C ASP A 286 -10.91 -25.22 -8.09
N TYR A 287 -10.46 -24.04 -7.68
CA TYR A 287 -9.73 -23.15 -8.58
C TYR A 287 -8.45 -23.82 -9.07
N VAL A 288 -7.64 -24.37 -8.17
CA VAL A 288 -6.39 -25.04 -8.53
C VAL A 288 -6.65 -26.25 -9.41
N ARG A 289 -7.62 -27.11 -9.07
CA ARG A 289 -7.99 -28.28 -9.90
C ARG A 289 -8.34 -27.88 -11.34
N ARG A 290 -9.10 -26.80 -11.53
CA ARG A 290 -9.46 -26.30 -12.87
C ARG A 290 -8.24 -25.83 -13.67
N GLN A 291 -7.25 -25.22 -13.02
CA GLN A 291 -6.03 -24.81 -13.72
C GLN A 291 -5.18 -26.01 -14.20
N TYR A 292 -5.35 -27.17 -13.57
CA TYR A 292 -4.59 -28.39 -13.86
C TYR A 292 -5.37 -29.45 -14.66
N SER A 293 -6.67 -29.24 -14.93
CA SER A 293 -7.52 -30.21 -15.62
C SER A 293 -7.10 -30.52 -17.06
N HIS A 294 -6.26 -29.69 -17.68
CA HIS A 294 -5.74 -29.88 -19.04
C HIS A 294 -4.28 -30.39 -19.07
N LYS A 295 -3.66 -30.63 -17.90
CA LYS A 295 -2.23 -30.98 -17.78
C LYS A 295 -1.99 -32.40 -17.24
N ILE A 296 -3.05 -33.11 -16.84
CA ILE A 296 -2.98 -34.42 -16.16
C ILE A 296 -3.87 -35.40 -16.88
#